data_AF-A0A7Y3LKX4-F1
#
_entry.id   AF-A0A7Y3LKX4-F1
#
_cell.length_a   1.000
_cell.length_b   1.000
_cell.length_c   1.000
_cell.angle_alpha   90.00
_cell.angle_beta   90.00
_cell.angle_gamma   90.00
#
_symmetry.space_group_name_H-M   'P 1'
#
loop_
_entity.id
_entity.type
_entity.pdbx_description
1 polymer ?
#
loop_
_entity_poly.entity_id
_entity_poly.type
_entity_poly.pdbx_seq_one_letter_code
_entity_poly.pdbx_strand_id
1 'polypeptide(L)'
;RKASEGLPVVLTQPTMPIGAGDRGPTPSGRLVLDFLNGKIPAYVDTTLNIVDVRDVAIGHLLAGENGKVGRSYILGGTNLSMAEILGYLSEITGLRAPTLKIPRFIPLGAAYLSEFFQSTLARKQPFVELEAVRMSGTHMAFDDSRARNELGHSPRKVTYALASAVEFYLKSGYVKENRIVKVDQVKLKKALQN
;
A
#
# COMPACT_ATOMS: atom_id res chain seq x y z
N ARG A 1 -7.35 7.03 -25.75
CA ARG A 1 -8.08 6.92 -27.03
C ARG A 1 -9.42 7.66 -27.02
N LYS A 2 -10.32 7.43 -26.05
CA LYS A 2 -11.61 8.15 -25.97
C LYS A 2 -11.48 9.66 -25.65
N ALA A 3 -10.58 10.05 -24.75
CA ALA A 3 -10.31 11.47 -24.46
C ALA A 3 -9.76 12.22 -25.69
N SER A 4 -8.90 11.58 -26.51
CA SER A 4 -8.39 12.14 -27.77
C SER A 4 -9.44 12.18 -28.89
N GLU A 5 -10.58 11.52 -28.71
CA GLU A 5 -11.74 11.57 -29.60
C GLU A 5 -12.75 12.66 -29.17
N GLY A 6 -12.40 13.52 -28.20
CA GLY A 6 -13.23 14.66 -27.78
C GLY A 6 -14.29 14.36 -26.71
N LEU A 7 -14.30 13.15 -26.13
CA LEU A 7 -15.21 12.82 -25.04
C LEU A 7 -14.88 13.62 -23.76
N PRO A 8 -15.90 14.08 -23.01
CA PRO A 8 -15.70 14.79 -21.76
C PRO A 8 -15.25 13.80 -20.67
N VAL A 9 -13.93 13.62 -20.53
CA VAL A 9 -13.34 12.66 -19.59
C VAL A 9 -12.68 13.38 -18.42
N VAL A 10 -12.91 12.87 -17.22
CA VAL A 10 -12.14 13.18 -16.01
C VAL A 10 -11.33 11.93 -15.63
N LEU A 11 -10.04 12.09 -15.32
CA LEU A 11 -9.17 10.98 -14.93
C LEU A 11 -8.88 11.00 -13.43
N THR A 12 -8.99 9.85 -12.80
CA THR A 12 -8.53 9.61 -11.43
C THR A 12 -7.33 8.68 -11.43
N GLN A 13 -6.36 8.96 -10.56
CA GLN A 13 -5.12 8.19 -10.42
C GLN A 13 -4.93 7.86 -8.93
N PRO A 14 -5.54 6.77 -8.43
CA PRO A 14 -5.33 6.32 -7.06
C PRO A 14 -3.87 5.95 -6.82
N THR A 15 -3.38 6.22 -5.61
CA THR A 15 -2.02 5.82 -5.18
C THR A 15 -2.04 4.38 -4.65
N MET A 16 -1.56 4.12 -3.42
CA MET A 16 -1.61 2.79 -2.81
C MET A 16 -2.80 2.67 -1.86
N PRO A 17 -3.94 2.10 -2.30
CA PRO A 17 -5.10 1.91 -1.44
C PRO A 17 -4.83 0.83 -0.39
N ILE A 18 -5.20 1.15 0.86
CA ILE A 18 -5.20 0.22 2.00
C ILE A 18 -6.52 0.39 2.75
N GLY A 19 -7.08 -0.71 3.24
CA GLY A 19 -8.22 -0.67 4.14
C GLY A 19 -8.87 -2.03 4.30
N ALA A 20 -10.02 -2.05 4.98
CA ALA A 20 -10.84 -3.24 5.10
C ALA A 20 -11.38 -3.72 3.74
N GLY A 21 -11.58 -5.04 3.61
CA GLY A 21 -12.24 -5.65 2.44
C GLY A 21 -11.30 -6.25 1.40
N ASP A 22 -9.98 -6.24 1.61
CA ASP A 22 -9.01 -6.84 0.69
C ASP A 22 -8.95 -8.38 0.78
N ARG A 23 -9.92 -9.04 0.12
CA ARG A 23 -10.08 -10.50 0.08
C ARG A 23 -9.04 -11.22 -0.81
N GLY A 24 -8.42 -10.52 -1.76
CA GLY A 24 -7.50 -11.08 -2.75
C GLY A 24 -6.02 -11.08 -2.33
N PRO A 25 -5.72 -10.72 -1.07
CA PRO A 25 -4.59 -9.87 -0.71
C PRO A 25 -3.89 -9.16 -1.88
N THR A 26 -4.28 -7.93 -2.17
CA THR A 26 -3.53 -7.06 -3.09
C THR A 26 -2.07 -6.92 -2.64
N PRO A 27 -1.12 -6.52 -3.53
CA PRO A 27 0.27 -6.29 -3.10
C PRO A 27 0.40 -5.33 -1.92
N SER A 28 -0.44 -4.28 -1.83
CA SER A 28 -0.47 -3.35 -0.69
C SER A 28 -1.03 -4.00 0.58
N GLY A 29 -2.09 -4.80 0.46
CA GLY A 29 -2.62 -5.60 1.58
C GLY A 29 -1.68 -6.71 2.04
N ARG A 30 -0.91 -7.31 1.12
CA ARG A 30 0.12 -8.31 1.41
C ARG A 30 1.19 -7.76 2.34
N LEU A 31 1.60 -6.50 2.18
CA LEU A 31 2.53 -5.82 3.10
C LEU A 31 2.01 -5.87 4.55
N VAL A 32 0.75 -5.49 4.77
CA VAL A 32 0.11 -5.54 6.09
C VAL A 32 0.02 -6.98 6.60
N LEU A 33 -0.38 -7.90 5.74
CA LEU A 33 -0.54 -9.32 6.10
C LEU A 33 0.80 -10.00 6.45
N ASP A 34 1.86 -9.68 5.74
CA ASP A 34 3.21 -10.20 5.99
C ASP A 34 3.79 -9.63 7.28
N PHE A 35 3.54 -8.35 7.57
CA PHE A 35 3.86 -7.76 8.88
C PHE A 35 3.17 -8.51 10.02
N LEU A 36 1.84 -8.70 9.94
CA LEU A 36 1.06 -9.38 10.98
C LEU A 36 1.56 -10.81 11.23
N ASN A 37 1.89 -11.52 10.15
CA ASN A 37 2.42 -12.87 10.22
C ASN A 37 3.93 -12.96 10.54
N GLY A 38 4.63 -11.82 10.70
CA GLY A 38 6.06 -11.78 11.01
C GLY A 38 6.95 -12.29 9.87
N LYS A 39 6.51 -12.11 8.62
CA LYS A 39 7.21 -12.54 7.40
C LYS A 39 8.16 -11.49 6.82
N ILE A 40 8.28 -10.33 7.46
CA ILE A 40 9.16 -9.23 7.04
C ILE A 40 10.36 -9.18 8.00
N PRO A 41 11.45 -9.91 7.75
CA PRO A 41 12.64 -9.87 8.60
C PRO A 41 13.45 -8.58 8.42
N ALA A 42 13.32 -7.94 7.25
CA ALA A 42 14.07 -6.77 6.86
C ALA A 42 13.31 -6.05 5.72
N TYR A 43 13.65 -4.79 5.44
CA TYR A 43 12.97 -3.99 4.41
C TYR A 43 13.95 -3.23 3.52
N VAL A 44 13.50 -2.92 2.32
CA VAL A 44 14.19 -1.99 1.41
C VAL A 44 13.58 -0.62 1.57
N ASP A 45 14.43 0.40 1.61
CA ASP A 45 13.96 1.77 1.73
C ASP A 45 13.35 2.29 0.44
N THR A 46 12.15 2.83 0.59
CA THR A 46 11.30 3.37 -0.47
C THR A 46 10.24 4.27 0.13
N THR A 47 9.68 5.15 -0.69
CA THR A 47 8.58 6.05 -0.29
C THR A 47 7.33 5.66 -1.06
N LEU A 48 6.21 5.54 -0.36
CA LEU A 48 4.91 5.17 -0.90
C LEU A 48 3.86 6.20 -0.44
N ASN A 49 2.87 6.47 -1.27
CA ASN A 49 1.71 7.24 -0.86
C ASN A 49 0.55 6.30 -0.49
N ILE A 50 0.13 6.33 0.77
CA ILE A 50 -0.96 5.50 1.31
C ILE A 50 -2.25 6.29 1.36
N VAL A 51 -3.33 5.69 0.86
CA VAL A 51 -4.68 6.26 0.92
C VAL A 51 -5.67 5.19 1.39
N ASP A 52 -6.70 5.59 2.15
CA ASP A 52 -7.76 4.66 2.51
C ASP A 52 -8.57 4.27 1.25
N VAL A 53 -8.86 2.99 1.06
CA VAL A 53 -9.64 2.51 -0.09
C VAL A 53 -11.02 3.19 -0.21
N ARG A 54 -11.63 3.58 0.92
CA ARG A 54 -12.91 4.31 0.94
C ARG A 54 -12.73 5.75 0.50
N ASP A 55 -11.59 6.37 0.82
CA ASP A 55 -11.29 7.72 0.34
C ASP A 55 -11.01 7.71 -1.16
N VAL A 56 -10.41 6.66 -1.70
CA VAL A 56 -10.32 6.47 -3.16
C VAL A 56 -11.73 6.41 -3.77
N ALA A 57 -12.66 5.65 -3.19
CA ALA A 57 -14.04 5.59 -3.68
C ALA A 57 -14.74 6.95 -3.63
N ILE A 58 -14.61 7.68 -2.51
CA ILE A 58 -15.14 9.05 -2.37
C ILE A 58 -14.49 9.98 -3.41
N GLY A 59 -13.18 9.86 -3.65
CA GLY A 59 -12.46 10.66 -4.63
C GLY A 59 -12.96 10.44 -6.07
N HIS A 60 -13.37 9.22 -6.43
CA HIS A 60 -14.01 8.96 -7.72
C HIS A 60 -15.37 9.66 -7.84
N LEU A 61 -16.18 9.63 -6.77
CA LEU A 61 -17.46 10.33 -6.73
C LEU A 61 -17.26 11.86 -6.88
N LEU A 62 -16.34 12.43 -6.09
CA LEU A 62 -15.99 13.86 -6.18
C LEU A 62 -15.45 14.25 -7.56
N ALA A 63 -14.68 13.36 -8.21
CA ALA A 63 -14.23 13.59 -9.58
C ALA A 63 -15.38 13.59 -10.60
N GLY A 64 -16.43 12.78 -10.37
CA GLY A 64 -17.64 12.79 -11.18
C GLY A 64 -18.48 14.07 -10.99
N GLU A 65 -18.53 14.60 -9.77
CA GLU A 65 -19.35 15.78 -9.43
C GLU A 65 -18.64 17.11 -9.73
N ASN A 66 -17.37 17.22 -9.33
CA ASN A 66 -16.61 18.47 -9.32
C ASN A 66 -15.42 18.47 -10.29
N GLY A 67 -15.15 17.33 -10.94
CA GLY A 67 -14.02 17.20 -11.84
C GLY A 67 -14.18 18.00 -13.12
N LYS A 68 -13.06 18.55 -13.60
CA LYS A 68 -13.02 19.29 -14.87
C LYS A 68 -12.61 18.36 -16.01
N VAL A 69 -13.35 18.44 -17.12
CA VAL A 69 -13.02 17.70 -18.35
C VAL A 69 -11.57 17.96 -18.77
N GLY A 70 -10.87 16.89 -19.13
CA GLY A 70 -9.46 16.91 -19.53
C GLY A 70 -8.47 16.97 -18.35
N ARG A 71 -8.93 17.02 -17.10
CA ARG A 71 -8.05 16.96 -15.92
C ARG A 71 -7.82 15.54 -15.44
N SER A 72 -6.64 15.34 -14.86
CA SER A 72 -6.31 14.20 -14.02
C SER A 72 -6.12 14.63 -12.57
N TYR A 73 -6.59 13.78 -11.65
CA TYR A 73 -6.54 13.97 -10.21
C TYR A 73 -5.90 12.77 -9.54
N ILE A 74 -4.82 12.99 -8.80
CA ILE A 74 -4.22 11.96 -7.95
C ILE A 74 -5.08 11.82 -6.70
N LEU A 75 -5.63 10.62 -6.48
CA LEU A 75 -6.38 10.30 -5.27
C LEU A 75 -5.41 9.69 -4.26
N GLY A 76 -4.64 10.58 -3.64
CA GLY A 76 -3.60 10.23 -2.69
C GLY A 76 -4.02 10.43 -1.23
N GLY A 77 -3.11 10.08 -0.33
CA GLY A 77 -3.21 10.33 1.10
C GLY A 77 -1.89 10.81 1.65
N THR A 78 -1.20 9.96 2.41
CA THR A 78 0.04 10.32 3.12
C THR A 78 1.26 9.69 2.45
N ASN A 79 2.26 10.51 2.12
CA ASN A 79 3.58 10.03 1.68
C ASN A 79 4.35 9.51 2.90
N LEU A 80 4.74 8.25 2.89
CA LEU A 80 5.47 7.57 3.97
C LEU A 80 6.62 6.73 3.41
N SER A 81 7.72 6.69 4.13
CA SER A 81 8.77 5.68 3.94
C SER A 81 8.27 4.29 4.37
N MET A 82 8.90 3.24 3.85
CA MET A 82 8.66 1.87 4.30
C MET A 82 8.87 1.72 5.82
N ALA A 83 9.90 2.39 6.37
CA ALA A 83 10.17 2.40 7.81
C ALA A 83 9.01 3.01 8.61
N GLU A 84 8.44 4.13 8.15
CA GLU A 84 7.29 4.76 8.78
C GLU A 84 6.04 3.89 8.71
N ILE A 85 5.76 3.24 7.56
CA ILE A 85 4.62 2.32 7.42
C ILE A 85 4.73 1.17 8.44
N LEU A 86 5.90 0.54 8.53
CA LEU A 86 6.17 -0.52 9.50
C LEU A 86 6.09 -0.01 10.94
N GLY A 87 6.52 1.23 11.19
CA GLY A 87 6.38 1.94 12.45
C GLY A 87 4.92 2.10 12.85
N TYR A 88 4.06 2.64 11.97
CA TYR A 88 2.62 2.76 12.20
C TYR A 88 1.98 1.40 12.48
N LEU A 89 2.32 0.35 11.71
CA LEU A 89 1.81 -0.99 11.96
C LEU A 89 2.23 -1.53 13.35
N SER A 90 3.46 -1.26 13.76
CA SER A 90 3.96 -1.59 15.11
C SER A 90 3.22 -0.82 16.20
N GLU A 91 2.96 0.47 16.01
CA GLU A 91 2.19 1.28 16.94
C GLU A 91 0.73 0.82 17.05
N ILE A 92 0.10 0.48 15.92
CA ILE A 92 -1.30 0.01 15.87
C ILE A 92 -1.45 -1.35 16.55
N THR A 93 -0.49 -2.27 16.31
CA THR A 93 -0.63 -3.68 16.69
C THR A 93 0.13 -4.06 17.96
N GLY A 94 1.09 -3.26 18.40
CA GLY A 94 2.05 -3.64 19.44
C GLY A 94 3.10 -4.68 19.01
N LEU A 95 3.06 -5.15 17.75
CA LEU A 95 4.06 -6.08 17.21
C LEU A 95 5.35 -5.34 16.85
N ARG A 96 6.51 -5.97 17.03
CA ARG A 96 7.79 -5.36 16.68
C ARG A 96 7.93 -5.16 15.17
N ALA A 97 8.26 -3.94 14.76
CA ALA A 97 8.69 -3.65 13.39
C ALA A 97 10.12 -4.15 13.12
N PRO A 98 10.43 -4.63 11.91
CA PRO A 98 11.80 -4.92 11.52
C PRO A 98 12.60 -3.63 11.39
N THR A 99 13.81 -3.61 11.95
CA THR A 99 14.70 -2.45 11.92
C THR A 99 15.82 -2.59 10.90
N LEU A 100 16.06 -3.80 10.39
CA LEU A 100 17.11 -4.07 9.42
C LEU A 100 16.72 -3.54 8.03
N LYS A 101 17.41 -2.47 7.61
CA LYS A 101 17.33 -1.90 6.27
C LYS A 101 18.34 -2.58 5.35
N ILE A 102 17.86 -3.15 4.24
CA ILE A 102 18.70 -3.80 3.23
C ILE A 102 18.97 -2.81 2.09
N PRO A 103 20.24 -2.67 1.65
CA PRO A 103 20.56 -1.91 0.45
C PRO A 103 19.86 -2.47 -0.79
N ARG A 104 19.33 -1.57 -1.61
CA ARG A 104 18.49 -1.90 -2.78
C ARG A 104 19.15 -2.82 -3.81
N PHE A 105 20.48 -2.77 -3.92
CA PHE A 105 21.23 -3.60 -4.86
C PHE A 105 21.17 -5.10 -4.52
N ILE A 106 20.88 -5.47 -3.27
CA ILE A 106 20.82 -6.87 -2.83
C ILE A 106 19.60 -7.59 -3.42
N PRO A 107 18.36 -7.11 -3.23
CA PRO A 107 17.20 -7.72 -3.88
C PRO A 107 17.24 -7.56 -5.40
N LEU A 108 17.81 -6.48 -5.95
CA LEU A 108 18.01 -6.34 -7.40
C LEU A 108 18.93 -7.46 -7.93
N GLY A 109 20.06 -7.67 -7.28
CA GLY A 109 20.99 -8.75 -7.62
C GLY A 109 20.34 -10.13 -7.51
N ALA A 110 19.58 -10.38 -6.44
CA ALA A 110 18.85 -11.64 -6.27
C ALA A 110 17.79 -11.87 -7.36
N ALA A 111 17.10 -10.82 -7.80
CA ALA A 111 16.12 -10.90 -8.87
C ALA A 111 16.78 -11.17 -10.24
N TYR A 112 17.91 -10.51 -10.52
CA TYR A 112 18.73 -10.78 -11.72
C TYR A 112 19.30 -12.21 -11.74
N LEU A 113 19.82 -12.69 -10.60
CA LEU A 113 20.28 -14.08 -10.44
C LEU A 113 19.13 -15.07 -10.65
N SER A 114 17.95 -14.78 -10.09
CA SER A 114 16.76 -15.63 -10.26
C SER A 114 16.32 -15.73 -11.72
N GLU A 115 16.35 -14.63 -12.48
CA GLU A 115 16.04 -14.63 -13.93
C GLU A 115 17.10 -15.38 -14.75
N PHE A 116 18.39 -15.19 -14.42
CA PHE A 116 19.50 -15.89 -15.08
C PHE A 116 19.41 -17.42 -14.89
N PHE A 117 19.16 -17.90 -13.67
CA PHE A 117 19.00 -19.32 -13.38
C PHE A 117 17.69 -19.91 -13.95
N GLN A 118 16.62 -19.12 -14.08
CA GLN A 118 15.37 -19.55 -14.74
C GLN A 118 15.54 -19.75 -16.25
N SER A 119 16.37 -18.94 -16.90
CA SER A 119 16.67 -19.09 -18.33
C SER A 119 17.43 -20.39 -18.65
N THR A 120 18.12 -20.96 -17.66
CA THR A 120 19.03 -22.09 -17.83
C THR A 120 18.57 -23.39 -17.17
N LEU A 121 17.78 -23.35 -16.08
CA LEU A 121 17.40 -24.58 -15.35
C LEU A 121 16.03 -24.45 -14.65
N ALA A 122 15.01 -25.05 -15.28
CA ALA A 122 13.66 -25.34 -14.76
C ALA A 122 12.67 -24.16 -14.63
N ARG A 123 11.54 -24.29 -15.33
CA ARG A 123 10.32 -23.44 -15.29
C ARG A 123 9.60 -23.49 -13.93
N LYS A 124 10.20 -22.97 -12.86
CA LYS A 124 9.50 -22.65 -11.61
C LYS A 124 9.35 -21.14 -11.47
N GLN A 125 8.19 -20.69 -10.98
CA GLN A 125 7.89 -19.28 -10.76
C GLN A 125 8.99 -18.60 -9.90
N PRO A 126 9.43 -17.38 -10.24
CA PRO A 126 10.46 -16.67 -9.48
C PRO A 126 10.05 -16.54 -8.01
N PHE A 127 11.01 -16.75 -7.10
CA PHE A 127 10.83 -16.36 -5.69
C PHE A 127 10.77 -14.83 -5.52
N VAL A 128 11.30 -14.07 -6.49
CA VAL A 128 11.38 -12.61 -6.50
C VAL A 128 11.22 -12.11 -7.94
N GLU A 129 10.12 -11.40 -8.22
CA GLU A 129 9.85 -10.83 -9.54
C GLU A 129 10.67 -9.53 -9.73
N LEU A 130 11.45 -9.45 -10.81
CA LEU A 130 12.32 -8.31 -11.12
C LEU A 130 11.59 -6.98 -11.17
N GLU A 131 10.36 -6.99 -11.67
CA GLU A 131 9.54 -5.79 -11.75
C GLU A 131 9.12 -5.32 -10.36
N ALA A 132 8.73 -6.25 -9.47
CA ALA A 132 8.45 -5.96 -8.07
C ALA A 132 9.68 -5.37 -7.35
N VAL A 133 10.89 -5.82 -7.68
CA VAL A 133 12.12 -5.26 -7.10
C VAL A 133 12.50 -3.90 -7.69
N ARG A 134 12.35 -3.69 -9.00
CA ARG A 134 12.55 -2.37 -9.60
C ARG A 134 11.57 -1.35 -9.03
N MET A 135 10.29 -1.73 -8.92
CA MET A 135 9.25 -0.91 -8.30
C MET A 135 9.47 -0.72 -6.80
N SER A 136 10.02 -1.71 -6.09
CA SER A 136 10.35 -1.58 -4.66
C SER A 136 11.31 -0.44 -4.40
N GLY A 137 12.07 -0.03 -5.42
CA GLY A 137 12.96 1.10 -5.33
C GLY A 137 12.36 2.45 -5.74
N THR A 138 11.28 2.49 -6.50
CA THR A 138 10.78 3.77 -7.00
C THR A 138 10.16 4.56 -5.86
N HIS A 139 10.65 5.78 -5.61
CA HIS A 139 10.01 6.69 -4.68
C HIS A 139 8.68 7.15 -5.28
N MET A 140 7.60 6.51 -4.85
CA MET A 140 6.22 6.78 -5.24
C MET A 140 5.58 7.77 -4.27
N ALA A 141 6.27 8.91 -4.06
CA ALA A 141 5.69 10.06 -3.41
C ALA A 141 4.89 10.86 -4.44
N PHE A 142 3.68 11.28 -4.07
CA PHE A 142 2.80 12.01 -4.96
C PHE A 142 2.28 13.30 -4.30
N ASP A 143 2.02 14.30 -5.14
CA ASP A 143 1.33 15.54 -4.77
C ASP A 143 -0.14 15.44 -5.20
N ASP A 144 -1.03 15.34 -4.22
CA ASP A 144 -2.48 15.27 -4.40
C ASP A 144 -3.17 16.63 -4.22
N SER A 145 -2.41 17.74 -4.15
CA SER A 145 -2.95 19.09 -3.90
C SER A 145 -4.05 19.49 -4.88
N ARG A 146 -3.98 19.04 -6.14
CA ARG A 146 -5.03 19.30 -7.13
C ARG A 146 -6.36 18.66 -6.73
N ALA A 147 -6.34 17.40 -6.31
CA ALA A 147 -7.56 16.71 -5.88
C ALA A 147 -8.14 17.37 -4.61
N ARG A 148 -7.28 17.78 -3.68
CA ARG A 148 -7.69 18.52 -2.47
C ARG A 148 -8.37 19.84 -2.81
N ASN A 149 -7.73 20.65 -3.65
CA ASN A 149 -8.16 22.01 -3.93
C ASN A 149 -9.36 22.09 -4.89
N GLU A 150 -9.38 21.23 -5.91
CA GLU A 150 -10.41 21.30 -6.97
C GLU A 150 -11.58 20.34 -6.76
N LEU A 151 -11.36 19.18 -6.15
CA LEU A 151 -12.43 18.20 -5.90
C LEU A 151 -12.97 18.26 -4.46
N GLY A 152 -12.25 18.91 -3.54
CA GLY A 152 -12.53 18.82 -2.11
C GLY A 152 -12.11 17.46 -1.50
N HIS A 153 -11.21 16.73 -2.15
CA HIS A 153 -10.76 15.43 -1.66
C HIS A 153 -9.98 15.58 -0.35
N SER A 154 -10.52 15.05 0.75
CA SER A 154 -9.91 15.13 2.09
C SER A 154 -9.72 13.71 2.65
N PRO A 155 -8.60 13.04 2.34
CA PRO A 155 -8.35 11.67 2.78
C PRO A 155 -8.18 11.61 4.30
N ARG A 156 -8.66 10.51 4.89
CA ARG A 156 -8.50 10.23 6.33
C ARG A 156 -7.04 9.99 6.68
N LYS A 157 -6.75 10.00 7.98
CA LYS A 157 -5.41 9.69 8.49
C LYS A 157 -5.01 8.27 8.10
N VAL A 158 -3.73 8.11 7.74
CA VAL A 158 -3.14 6.82 7.39
C VAL A 158 -3.25 5.78 8.52
N THR A 159 -3.25 6.23 9.78
CA THR A 159 -3.45 5.37 10.95
C THR A 159 -4.76 4.58 10.86
N TYR A 160 -5.85 5.24 10.46
CA TYR A 160 -7.16 4.60 10.30
C TYR A 160 -7.16 3.60 9.13
N ALA A 161 -6.56 3.98 8.00
CA ALA A 161 -6.46 3.10 6.83
C ALA A 161 -5.72 1.80 7.18
N LEU A 162 -4.54 1.90 7.79
CA LEU A 162 -3.75 0.76 8.24
C LEU A 162 -4.48 -0.06 9.32
N ALA A 163 -5.10 0.60 10.31
CA ALA A 163 -5.82 -0.08 11.38
C ALA A 163 -7.03 -0.87 10.85
N SER A 164 -7.77 -0.31 9.87
CA SER A 164 -8.91 -1.00 9.26
C SER A 164 -8.48 -2.23 8.45
N ALA A 165 -7.34 -2.16 7.75
CA ALA A 165 -6.77 -3.32 7.07
C ALA A 165 -6.30 -4.40 8.07
N VAL A 166 -5.64 -3.99 9.16
CA VAL A 166 -5.25 -4.90 10.25
C VAL A 166 -6.47 -5.60 10.83
N GLU A 167 -7.50 -4.85 11.21
CA GLU A 167 -8.73 -5.41 11.78
C GLU A 167 -9.38 -6.41 10.83
N PHE A 168 -9.45 -6.07 9.54
CA PHE A 168 -9.98 -6.96 8.52
C PHE A 168 -9.21 -8.28 8.44
N TYR A 169 -7.87 -8.25 8.35
CA TYR A 169 -7.08 -9.48 8.24
C TYR A 169 -7.13 -10.35 9.50
N LEU A 170 -7.19 -9.74 10.69
CA LEU A 170 -7.35 -10.46 11.95
C LEU A 170 -8.69 -11.21 12.03
N LYS A 171 -9.77 -10.61 11.51
CA LYS A 171 -11.12 -11.21 11.51
C LYS A 171 -11.36 -12.20 10.36
N SER A 172 -10.56 -12.14 9.30
CA SER A 172 -10.83 -12.88 8.05
C SER A 172 -10.05 -14.19 7.92
N GLY A 173 -9.36 -14.65 8.97
CA GLY A 173 -8.67 -15.95 8.98
C GLY A 173 -7.32 -15.99 8.24
N TYR A 174 -6.81 -14.86 7.76
CA TYR A 174 -5.51 -14.82 7.05
C TYR A 174 -4.29 -14.80 8.00
N VAL A 175 -4.51 -14.48 9.28
CA VAL A 175 -3.45 -14.34 10.29
C VAL A 175 -3.42 -15.58 11.17
N LYS A 176 -2.23 -16.13 11.41
CA LYS A 176 -2.06 -17.30 12.30
C LYS A 176 -2.53 -16.98 13.73
N GLU A 177 -3.22 -17.92 14.38
CA GLU A 177 -3.76 -17.72 15.74
C GLU A 177 -2.70 -17.27 16.76
N ASN A 178 -1.52 -17.90 16.72
CA ASN A 178 -0.40 -17.53 17.60
C ASN A 178 0.17 -16.12 17.37
N ARG A 179 -0.20 -15.48 16.25
CA ARG A 179 0.11 -14.08 15.94
C ARG A 179 -1.02 -13.16 16.41
N ILE A 180 -2.28 -13.56 16.23
CA ILE A 180 -3.46 -12.81 16.67
C ILE A 180 -3.37 -12.49 18.17
N VAL A 181 -3.01 -13.48 19.00
CA VAL A 181 -2.90 -13.31 20.46
C VAL A 181 -1.83 -12.30 20.90
N LYS A 182 -0.90 -11.94 20.02
CA LYS A 182 0.16 -10.95 20.30
C LYS A 182 -0.24 -9.52 19.95
N VAL A 183 -1.37 -9.34 19.26
CA VAL A 183 -1.85 -8.01 18.88
C VAL A 183 -2.48 -7.32 20.07
N ASP A 184 -2.02 -6.11 20.35
CA ASP A 184 -2.61 -5.22 21.35
C ASP A 184 -3.95 -4.68 20.84
N GLN A 185 -5.04 -5.27 21.33
CA GLN A 185 -6.41 -4.91 20.95
C GLN A 185 -6.80 -3.50 21.42
N VAL A 186 -6.17 -2.97 22.47
CA VAL A 186 -6.43 -1.62 22.97
C VAL A 186 -5.87 -0.59 21.99
N LYS A 187 -4.62 -0.80 21.55
CA LYS A 187 -3.99 0.06 20.53
C LYS A 187 -4.74 0.02 19.21
N LEU A 188 -5.15 -1.16 18.75
CA LEU A 188 -5.92 -1.31 17.52
C LEU A 188 -7.25 -0.56 17.58
N LYS A 189 -8.02 -0.73 18.67
CA LYS A 189 -9.30 -0.02 18.85
C LYS A 189 -9.11 1.50 18.89
N LYS A 190 -8.07 1.99 19.58
CA LYS A 190 -7.74 3.42 19.61
C LYS A 190 -7.38 3.95 18.21
N ALA A 191 -6.62 3.18 17.43
CA ALA A 191 -6.26 3.55 16.07
C ALA A 191 -7.46 3.62 15.12
N LEU A 192 -8.49 2.79 15.33
CA LEU A 192 -9.74 2.82 14.57
C LEU A 192 -10.66 4.01 14.94
N GLN A 193 -10.39 4.71 16.04
CA GLN A 193 -11.19 5.86 16.49
C GLN A 193 -10.59 7.22 16.07
N ASN A 194 -9.37 7.23 15.53
CA ASN A 194 -8.57 8.43 15.25
C ASN A 194 -8.45 8.76 13.76
#